data_AF-A0A0F9J1S6-F1
#
_entry.id   AF-A0A0F9J1S6-F1
#
_cell.length_a   1.000
_cell.length_b   1.000
_cell.length_c   1.000
_cell.angle_alpha   90.00
_cell.angle_beta   90.00
_cell.angle_gamma   90.00
#
_symmetry.space_group_name_H-M   'P 1'
#
loop_
_entity.id
_entity.type
_entity.pdbx_description
1 polymer ?
#
loop_
_entity_poly.entity_id
_entity_poly.type
_entity_poly.pdbx_seq_one_letter_code
_entity_poly.pdbx_strand_id
1 'polypeptide(L)' 'MGKLNKMCNHRNLKKNYPFGRKSKPDMFCKNCNKVVKPSDMIRDKLKNKLRRIK' A
#
# COMPACT_ATOMS: atom_id res chain seq x y z
N MET A 1 -12.64 -19.58 5.68
CA MET A 1 -12.56 -18.38 4.82
C MET A 1 -13.55 -17.36 5.35
N GLY A 2 -13.10 -16.17 5.77
CA GLY A 2 -14.01 -15.11 6.24
C GLY A 2 -13.58 -14.49 7.56
N LYS A 3 -12.57 -13.61 7.53
CA LYS A 3 -12.42 -12.58 8.56
C LYS A 3 -12.69 -11.24 7.90
N LEU A 4 -13.96 -10.84 7.94
CA LEU A 4 -14.41 -9.48 7.69
C LEU A 4 -13.74 -8.53 8.70
N ASN A 5 -13.40 -7.34 8.20
CA ASN A 5 -13.26 -6.09 8.95
C ASN A 5 -12.22 -6.03 10.08
N LYS A 6 -10.94 -6.08 9.71
CA LYS A 6 -9.99 -5.12 10.29
C LYS A 6 -9.66 -4.12 9.19
N MET A 7 -10.01 -2.85 9.38
CA MET A 7 -9.51 -1.76 8.52
C MET A 7 -7.98 -1.89 8.49
N CYS A 8 -7.47 -2.42 7.38
CA CYS A 8 -6.05 -2.60 7.23
C CYS A 8 -5.51 -1.22 6.90
N ASN A 9 -4.70 -0.63 7.79
CA ASN A 9 -4.09 0.68 7.56
C ASN A 9 -3.08 0.68 6.40
N HIS A 10 -2.93 -0.43 5.67
CA HIS A 10 -2.08 -0.61 4.50
C HIS A 10 -0.67 -0.01 4.64
N ARG A 11 -0.11 -0.03 5.87
CA ARG A 11 1.20 0.56 6.19
C ARG A 11 2.37 -0.25 5.63
N ASN A 12 2.20 -1.57 5.56
CA ASN A 12 3.25 -2.50 5.13
C ASN A 12 2.90 -3.08 3.75
N LEU A 13 3.48 -2.50 2.70
CA LEU A 13 3.23 -2.83 1.30
C LEU A 13 4.45 -3.49 0.65
N LYS A 14 4.20 -4.45 -0.24
CA LYS A 14 5.17 -5.13 -1.09
C LYS A 14 4.84 -4.81 -2.55
N LYS A 15 5.85 -4.43 -3.33
CA LYS A 15 5.72 -4.29 -4.78
C LYS A 15 5.81 -5.67 -5.42
N ASN A 16 4.84 -6.00 -6.27
CA ASN A 16 4.88 -7.17 -7.13
C ASN A 16 4.89 -6.71 -8.59
N TYR A 17 5.73 -7.33 -9.41
CA TYR A 17 5.86 -6.99 -10.83
C TYR A 17 5.43 -8.20 -11.67
N PRO A 18 4.11 -8.41 -11.88
CA PRO A 18 3.61 -9.62 -12.53
C PRO A 18 4.14 -9.79 -13.96
N PHE A 19 4.45 -8.69 -14.66
CA PHE A 19 4.96 -8.70 -16.02
C PHE A 19 6.43 -8.21 -16.10
N GLY A 20 7.19 -8.34 -15.01
CA GLY A 20 8.62 -7.98 -14.95
C GLY A 20 8.89 -6.53 -14.53
N ARG A 21 10.16 -6.20 -14.26
CA ARG A 21 10.57 -4.93 -13.61
C ARG A 21 10.23 -3.65 -14.40
N LYS A 22 10.01 -3.75 -15.71
CA LYS A 22 9.59 -2.63 -16.57
C LYS A 22 8.08 -2.35 -16.51
N SER A 23 7.29 -3.28 -15.98
CA SER A 23 5.83 -3.15 -15.88
C SER A 23 5.41 -2.37 -14.63
N LYS A 24 4.16 -1.89 -14.63
CA LYS A 24 3.59 -1.21 -13.46
C LYS A 24 3.51 -2.19 -12.28
N PRO A 25 4.11 -1.87 -11.12
CA PRO A 25 4.01 -2.73 -9.96
C PRO A 25 2.63 -2.68 -9.35
N ASP A 26 2.11 -3.84 -9.00
CA ASP A 26 0.98 -3.97 -8.10
C ASP A 26 1.46 -3.87 -6.65
N MET A 27 0.73 -3.11 -5.84
CA MET A 27 1.02 -2.94 -4.42
C MET A 27 0.21 -3.94 -3.63
N PHE A 28 0.86 -4.85 -2.91
CA PHE A 28 0.21 -5.84 -2.05
C PHE A 28 0.45 -5.51 -0.59
N CYS A 29 -0.57 -5.56 0.24
CA CYS A 29 -0.36 -5.44 1.68
C CYS A 29 0.04 -6.79 2.29
N LYS A 30 1.16 -6.84 3.00
CA LYS A 30 1.64 -8.08 3.66
C LYS A 30 0.70 -8.59 4.76
N ASN A 31 -0.12 -7.70 5.32
CA ASN A 31 -0.98 -8.03 6.46
C ASN A 31 -2.33 -8.61 6.04
N CYS A 32 -2.90 -8.14 4.92
CA CYS A 32 -4.18 -8.64 4.41
C CYS A 32 -4.05 -9.38 3.08
N ASN A 33 -2.85 -9.49 2.52
CA ASN A 33 -2.53 -10.11 1.22
C ASN A 33 -3.43 -9.66 0.06
N LYS A 34 -4.04 -8.47 0.16
CA LYS A 34 -4.84 -7.86 -0.90
C LYS A 34 -4.01 -6.88 -1.71
N VAL A 35 -4.36 -6.75 -2.98
CA VAL A 35 -3.92 -5.64 -3.83
C VAL A 35 -4.50 -4.35 -3.27
N VAL A 36 -3.62 -3.40 -2.97
CA VAL A 36 -3.96 -2.08 -2.44
C VAL A 36 -3.89 -1.09 -3.59
N LYS A 37 -5.02 -0.48 -3.92
CA LYS A 37 -5.01 0.63 -4.87
C LYS A 37 -4.62 1.92 -4.15
N PRO A 38 -4.11 2.92 -4.86
CA PRO A 38 -3.82 4.23 -4.26
C PRO A 38 -5.03 4.84 -3.52
N SER A 39 -6.26 4.51 -3.96
CA SER A 39 -7.52 4.91 -3.33
C SER A 39 -7.73 4.31 -1.94
N ASP A 40 -7.21 3.11 -1.69
CA ASP A 40 -7.31 2.41 -0.40
C ASP A 40 -6.20 2.85 0.58
N MET A 41 -5.17 3.53 0.08
CA MET A 41 -4.11 4.06 0.92
C MET A 41 -4.63 5.30 1.65
N ILE A 42 -4.76 5.20 2.97
CA ILE A 42 -5.00 6.36 3.83
C ILE A 42 -3.87 7.35 3.54
N ARG A 43 -4.19 8.47 2.89
CA ARG A 43 -3.24 9.55 2.60
C ARG A 43 -2.75 10.09 3.94
N ASP A 44 -1.60 9.61 4.38
CA ASP A 44 -0.85 10.16 5.49
C ASP A 44 -0.27 11.53 5.06
N LYS A 45 -1.16 12.53 4.93
CA LYS A 45 -0.86 13.91 4.50
C LYS A 45 0.20 14.58 5.40
N LEU A 46 0.47 14.02 6.59
CA LEU A 46 1.42 14.53 7.56
C LEU A 46 2.89 14.21 7.23
N LYS A 47 3.22 13.07 6.61
CA LYS A 47 4.63 12.67 6.44
C LYS A 47 5.37 13.41 5.32
N ASN A 48 4.67 13.94 4.32
CA ASN A 48 5.31 14.66 3.22
C ASN A 48 5.68 16.11 3.58
N LYS A 49 5.00 16.71 4.57
CA LYS A 49 5.30 18.08 5.01
C LYS A 49 6.62 18.15 5.80
N LEU A 50 6.94 17.11 6.58
CA LEU A 50 8.15 17.04 7.41
C LEU A 50 9.44 16.74 6.62
N ARG A 51 9.35 16.14 5.42
CA ARG A 51 10.53 15.90 4.56
C ARG A 51 11.01 17.13 3.78
N ARG A 52 10.20 18.18 3.67
CA ARG A 52 10.56 19.41 2.95
C ARG A 52 11.27 20.46 3.81
N ILE A 53 11.33 20.25 5.12
CA ILE A 53 11.86 21.22 6.09
C ILE A 53 13.26 20.79 6.60
N LYS A 54 13.81 19.67 6.09
CA LYS A 54 15.17 19.23 6.42
C LYS A 54 16.12 19.49 5.26
#